data_AF-A0A136N5U6-F1
#
_entry.id   AF-A0A136N5U6-F1
#
_cell.length_a   1.000
_cell.length_b   1.000
_cell.length_c   1.000
_cell.angle_alpha   90.00
_cell.angle_beta   90.00
_cell.angle_gamma   90.00
#
_symmetry.space_group_name_H-M   'P 1'
#
loop_
_entity.id
_entity.type
_entity.pdbx_description
1 polymer ?
#
loop_
_entity_poly.entity_id
_entity_poly.type
_entity_poly.pdbx_seq_one_letter_code
_entity_poly.pdbx_strand_id
1 'polypeptide(L)'
;MEYSFYRIIDEKTASPGAWIFNDRVDDHQPFLALDDTTFQLKLKRPFNPMLGILSMQYCSIVPHEVVEKWGKDFRAHPCGTGPFVLQDWEESVAVTYRKNTNYWEKDSLGNTLPYIDGIKVTQVDSKSTEFLMFMQGKLDFMNGIDASFKDQVMNKDGSLKAEYQEKVELKKKSLSQCRISRFPFK
;
A
#
# COMPACT_ATOMS: atom_id res chain seq x y z
N MET A 1 12.60 10.45 11.09
CA MET A 1 12.94 10.24 9.67
C MET A 1 14.34 9.65 9.52
N GLU A 2 15.36 10.28 10.11
CA GLU A 2 16.76 9.82 10.09
C GLU A 2 16.96 8.33 10.40
N TYR A 3 16.45 7.86 11.55
CA TYR A 3 16.49 6.44 11.93
C TYR A 3 15.98 5.50 10.82
N SER A 4 14.83 5.83 10.22
CA SER A 4 14.19 4.98 9.22
C SER A 4 15.05 4.79 7.97
N PHE A 5 15.78 5.84 7.54
CA PHE A 5 16.64 5.74 6.36
C PHE A 5 17.98 5.07 6.66
N TYR A 6 18.57 5.32 7.83
CA TYR A 6 19.74 4.55 8.27
C TYR A 6 19.42 3.05 8.38
N ARG A 7 18.24 2.70 8.89
CA ARG A 7 17.79 1.31 8.95
C ARG A 7 17.72 0.64 7.57
N ILE A 8 17.43 1.37 6.49
CA ILE A 8 17.36 0.80 5.13
C ILE A 8 18.74 0.38 4.63
N ILE A 9 19.79 1.16 4.95
CA ILE A 9 21.17 0.89 4.51
C ILE A 9 21.97 0.04 5.51
N ASP A 10 21.45 -0.17 6.72
CA ASP A 10 22.07 -1.04 7.72
C ASP A 10 22.04 -2.50 7.24
N GLU A 11 23.23 -3.10 7.08
CA GLU A 11 23.42 -4.50 6.69
C GLU A 11 22.67 -5.46 7.61
N LYS A 12 22.56 -5.15 8.91
CA LYS A 12 21.84 -5.98 9.90
C LYS A 12 20.35 -6.07 9.62
N THR A 13 19.78 -5.02 9.00
CA THR A 13 18.37 -5.02 8.60
C THR A 13 18.13 -5.95 7.40
N ALA A 14 19.16 -6.21 6.59
CA ALA A 14 19.07 -6.99 5.35
C ALA A 14 17.90 -6.53 4.46
N SER A 15 17.75 -5.20 4.31
CA SER A 15 16.61 -4.61 3.61
C SER A 15 16.65 -4.92 2.11
N PRO A 16 15.57 -5.48 1.51
CA PRO A 16 15.49 -5.63 0.05
C PRO A 16 15.43 -4.28 -0.68
N GLY A 17 15.18 -3.19 0.04
CA GLY A 17 15.19 -1.83 -0.47
C GLY A 17 16.55 -1.11 -0.34
N ALA A 18 17.59 -1.74 0.21
CA ALA A 18 18.89 -1.08 0.43
C ALA A 18 19.48 -0.44 -0.85
N TRP A 19 19.24 -1.08 -2.00
CA TRP A 19 19.70 -0.62 -3.32
C TRP A 19 19.30 0.82 -3.66
N ILE A 20 18.24 1.37 -3.06
CA ILE A 20 17.76 2.71 -3.36
C ILE A 20 18.77 3.80 -2.99
N PHE A 21 19.61 3.55 -1.99
CA PHE A 21 20.62 4.49 -1.49
C PHE A 21 22.06 4.09 -1.84
N ASN A 22 22.29 2.85 -2.27
CA ASN A 22 23.62 2.36 -2.67
C ASN A 22 24.26 3.26 -3.73
N ASP A 23 25.47 3.75 -3.44
CA ASP A 23 26.24 4.68 -4.28
C ASP A 23 25.53 5.99 -4.65
N ARG A 24 24.45 6.35 -3.95
CA ARG A 24 23.68 7.59 -4.19
C ARG A 24 23.86 8.62 -3.09
N VAL A 25 23.99 8.19 -1.85
CA VAL A 25 24.03 9.06 -0.67
C VAL A 25 25.44 9.27 -0.15
N ASP A 26 25.70 10.39 0.51
CA ASP A 26 27.00 10.75 1.10
C ASP A 26 27.54 9.63 2.01
N ASP A 27 28.85 9.42 2.01
CA ASP A 27 29.50 8.31 2.74
C ASP A 27 29.60 8.55 4.26
N HIS A 28 29.44 9.79 4.72
CA HIS A 28 29.65 10.15 6.13
C HIS A 28 28.34 10.49 6.83
N GLN A 29 27.56 11.43 6.27
CA GLN A 29 26.31 11.90 6.87
C GLN A 29 25.24 12.06 5.78
N PRO A 30 24.70 10.94 5.27
CA PRO A 30 23.69 10.96 4.20
C PRO A 30 22.32 11.46 4.65
N PHE A 31 21.96 11.25 5.92
CA PHE A 31 20.64 11.53 6.47
C PHE A 31 20.78 12.32 7.76
N LEU A 32 20.19 13.51 7.83
CA LEU A 32 20.26 14.36 9.02
C LEU A 32 18.88 14.95 9.31
N ALA A 33 18.37 14.72 10.52
CA ALA A 33 17.28 15.54 11.06
C ALA A 33 17.88 16.81 11.68
N LEU A 34 17.76 17.94 10.98
CA LEU A 34 18.29 19.22 11.46
C LEU A 34 17.44 19.77 12.62
N ASP A 35 16.13 19.49 12.58
CA ASP A 35 15.15 19.77 13.62
C ASP A 35 13.91 18.86 13.44
N ASP A 36 12.86 19.08 14.25
CA ASP A 36 11.63 18.27 14.26
C ASP A 36 10.86 18.27 12.92
N THR A 37 11.10 19.27 12.07
CA THR A 37 10.37 19.49 10.81
C THR A 37 11.28 19.58 9.58
N THR A 38 12.59 19.65 9.76
CA THR A 38 13.58 19.80 8.69
C THR A 38 14.46 18.56 8.59
N PHE A 39 14.37 17.89 7.44
CA PHE A 39 15.22 16.74 7.10
C PHE A 39 16.13 17.06 5.90
N GLN A 40 17.42 16.75 6.04
CA GLN A 40 18.42 16.88 4.99
C GLN A 40 18.85 15.50 4.47
N LEU A 41 18.74 15.32 3.15
CA LEU A 41 19.27 14.17 2.41
C LEU A 41 20.46 14.63 1.57
N LYS A 42 21.64 14.10 1.83
CA LYS A 42 22.86 14.46 1.09
C LYS A 42 23.21 13.38 0.07
N LEU A 43 23.29 13.77 -1.20
CA LEU A 43 23.64 12.88 -2.32
C LEU A 43 25.11 13.05 -2.70
N LYS A 44 25.76 11.97 -3.17
CA LYS A 44 27.13 12.04 -3.73
C LYS A 44 27.21 12.90 -4.99
N ARG A 45 26.13 12.90 -5.78
CA ARG A 45 26.00 13.61 -7.05
C ARG A 45 24.52 13.90 -7.34
N PRO A 46 24.21 14.89 -8.19
CA PRO A 46 22.84 15.14 -8.62
C PRO A 46 22.16 13.88 -9.18
N PHE A 47 20.95 13.59 -8.70
CA PHE A 47 20.20 12.41 -9.13
C PHE A 47 18.69 12.69 -9.16
N ASN A 48 18.19 13.10 -10.33
CA ASN A 48 16.79 13.52 -10.52
C ASN A 48 15.73 12.52 -10.05
N PRO A 49 15.91 11.18 -10.22
CA PRO A 49 14.90 10.21 -9.77
C PRO A 49 14.71 10.11 -8.25
N MET A 50 15.55 10.77 -7.43
CA MET A 50 15.55 10.60 -5.97
C MET A 50 14.18 10.90 -5.35
N LEU A 51 13.49 11.96 -5.78
CA LEU A 51 12.16 12.28 -5.25
C LEU A 51 11.13 11.17 -5.51
N GLY A 52 11.21 10.50 -6.66
CA GLY A 52 10.35 9.35 -6.97
C GLY A 52 10.73 8.08 -6.21
N ILE A 53 12.00 7.94 -5.81
CA ILE A 53 12.46 6.84 -4.96
C ILE A 53 11.97 7.05 -3.52
N LEU A 54 11.98 8.28 -3.03
CA LEU A 54 11.49 8.61 -1.69
C LEU A 54 9.99 8.34 -1.51
N SER A 55 9.21 8.23 -2.60
CA SER A 55 7.79 7.85 -2.54
C SER A 55 7.56 6.33 -2.61
N MET A 56 8.61 5.52 -2.76
CA MET A 56 8.50 4.06 -2.71
C MET A 56 8.20 3.58 -1.29
N GLN A 57 7.54 2.41 -1.18
CA GLN A 57 7.15 1.83 0.10
C GLN A 57 8.33 1.59 1.07
N TYR A 58 9.53 1.34 0.53
CA TYR A 58 10.75 1.18 1.33
C TYR A 58 11.08 2.41 2.18
N CYS A 59 10.73 3.61 1.70
CA CYS A 59 11.02 4.89 2.36
C CYS A 59 9.95 5.30 3.39
N SER A 60 9.06 4.38 3.78
CA SER A 60 8.08 4.64 4.83
C SER A 60 8.77 4.93 6.17
N ILE A 61 8.28 5.93 6.90
CA ILE A 61 8.85 6.33 8.18
C ILE A 61 8.32 5.40 9.28
N VAL A 62 9.25 4.86 10.06
CA VAL A 62 8.96 3.97 11.19
C VAL A 62 9.46 4.59 12.51
N PRO A 63 8.66 4.54 13.58
CA PRO A 63 9.06 5.03 14.90
C PRO A 63 10.13 4.13 15.51
N HIS A 64 11.24 4.73 15.98
CA HIS A 64 12.41 4.01 16.48
C HIS A 64 12.06 3.17 17.71
N GLU A 65 11.36 3.76 18.65
CA GLU A 65 10.94 3.17 19.92
C GLU A 65 10.06 1.91 19.73
N VAL A 66 9.25 1.88 18.67
CA VAL A 66 8.40 0.72 18.36
C VAL A 66 9.23 -0.40 17.74
N VAL A 67 10.15 -0.05 16.83
CA VAL A 67 11.05 -1.03 16.23
C VAL A 67 11.98 -1.63 17.29
N GLU A 68 12.50 -0.82 18.21
CA GLU A 68 13.32 -1.28 19.33
C GLU A 68 12.54 -2.20 20.27
N LYS A 69 11.32 -1.80 20.64
CA LYS A 69 10.45 -2.58 21.54
C LYS A 69 10.10 -3.96 20.99
N TRP A 70 9.78 -4.06 19.70
CA TRP A 70 9.28 -5.31 19.11
C TRP A 70 10.32 -6.10 18.32
N GLY A 71 11.43 -5.47 17.91
CA GLY A 71 12.51 -6.10 17.17
C GLY A 71 12.02 -6.89 15.95
N LYS A 72 12.21 -8.22 15.99
CA LYS A 72 11.78 -9.14 14.91
C LYS A 72 10.26 -9.24 14.79
N ASP A 73 9.53 -9.03 15.88
CA ASP A 73 8.07 -9.10 15.94
C ASP A 73 7.40 -7.77 15.54
N PHE A 74 8.18 -6.77 15.12
CA PHE A 74 7.67 -5.49 14.62
C PHE A 74 6.65 -5.67 13.48
N ARG A 75 6.81 -6.70 12.65
CA ARG A 75 5.87 -7.01 11.57
C ARG A 75 4.45 -7.29 12.08
N ALA A 76 4.30 -7.88 13.26
CA ALA A 76 3.00 -8.14 13.89
C ALA A 76 2.47 -6.93 14.67
N HIS A 77 3.32 -5.94 14.94
CA HIS A 77 2.99 -4.72 15.68
C HIS A 77 3.37 -3.44 14.90
N PRO A 78 2.92 -3.29 13.64
CA PRO A 78 3.30 -2.16 12.83
C PRO A 78 2.73 -0.87 13.40
N CYS A 79 3.55 0.18 13.43
CA CYS A 79 3.14 1.53 13.77
C CYS A 79 3.60 2.47 12.66
N GLY A 80 2.69 3.31 12.18
CA GLY A 80 2.97 4.25 11.10
C GLY A 80 1.95 5.38 11.06
N THR A 81 2.17 6.33 10.15
CA THR A 81 1.38 7.55 10.00
C THR A 81 0.34 7.49 8.87
N GLY A 82 0.10 6.29 8.33
CA GLY A 82 -0.83 6.06 7.22
C GLY A 82 -2.31 6.18 7.61
N PRO A 83 -3.22 6.12 6.62
CA PRO A 83 -4.66 6.32 6.83
C PRO A 83 -5.34 5.19 7.60
N PHE A 84 -4.71 4.01 7.69
CA PHE A 84 -5.24 2.86 8.40
C PHE A 84 -4.20 2.27 9.34
N VAL A 85 -4.67 1.72 10.45
CA VAL A 85 -3.88 1.01 11.45
C VAL A 85 -4.28 -0.46 11.49
N LEU A 86 -3.30 -1.34 11.74
CA LEU A 86 -3.57 -2.76 11.88
C LEU A 86 -4.51 -3.00 13.08
N GLN A 87 -5.62 -3.70 12.83
CA GLN A 87 -6.54 -4.12 13.87
C GLN A 87 -6.34 -5.59 14.20
N ASP A 88 -6.28 -6.44 13.18
CA ASP A 88 -6.16 -7.88 13.35
C ASP A 88 -5.43 -8.50 12.15
N TRP A 89 -4.67 -9.56 12.42
CA TRP A 89 -3.96 -10.30 11.39
C TRP A 89 -4.12 -11.81 11.63
N GLU A 90 -4.96 -12.41 10.80
CA GLU A 90 -5.13 -13.86 10.72
C GLU A 90 -4.18 -14.38 9.63
N GLU A 91 -3.08 -15.01 10.03
CA GLU A 91 -2.04 -15.45 9.11
C GLU A 91 -2.60 -16.39 8.04
N SER A 92 -2.26 -16.13 6.77
CA SER A 92 -2.79 -16.83 5.57
C SER A 92 -4.30 -16.72 5.32
N VAL A 93 -5.04 -15.95 6.14
CA VAL A 93 -6.50 -15.81 6.01
C VAL A 93 -6.89 -14.38 5.64
N ALA A 94 -6.59 -13.41 6.51
CA ALA A 94 -6.97 -12.03 6.29
C ALA A 94 -6.16 -11.05 7.14
N VAL A 95 -6.07 -9.80 6.65
CA VAL A 95 -5.57 -8.67 7.42
C VAL A 95 -6.66 -7.62 7.50
N THR A 96 -7.04 -7.25 8.72
CA THR A 96 -8.06 -6.24 8.98
C THR A 96 -7.40 -4.96 9.48
N TYR A 97 -7.71 -3.86 8.81
CA TYR A 97 -7.27 -2.53 9.16
C TYR A 97 -8.46 -1.65 9.52
N ARG A 98 -8.29 -0.77 10.50
CA ARG A 98 -9.26 0.25 10.87
C ARG A 98 -8.73 1.64 10.54
N LYS A 99 -9.64 2.59 10.36
CA LYS A 99 -9.33 4.01 10.17
C LYS A 99 -8.38 4.51 11.26
N ASN A 100 -7.32 5.21 10.85
CA ASN A 100 -6.47 5.95 11.76
C ASN A 100 -7.17 7.25 12.15
N THR A 101 -7.65 7.36 13.39
CA THR A 101 -8.34 8.57 13.88
C THR A 101 -7.43 9.79 13.98
N ASN A 102 -6.10 9.58 13.95
CA ASN A 102 -5.08 10.62 14.00
C ASN A 102 -4.47 10.91 12.62
N TYR A 103 -5.11 10.46 11.52
CA TYR A 103 -4.61 10.74 10.18
C TYR A 103 -4.71 12.24 9.86
N TRP A 104 -3.64 12.78 9.29
CA TRP A 104 -3.45 14.23 9.16
C TRP A 104 -4.03 14.81 7.87
N GLU A 105 -4.23 13.99 6.83
CA GLU A 105 -4.63 14.45 5.51
C GLU A 105 -6.12 14.82 5.47
N LYS A 106 -6.42 15.92 4.78
CA LYS A 106 -7.78 16.40 4.53
C LYS A 106 -8.02 16.56 3.04
N ASP A 107 -9.27 16.40 2.61
CA ASP A 107 -9.66 16.70 1.24
C ASP A 107 -9.70 18.22 0.97
N SER A 108 -9.99 18.61 -0.27
CA SER A 108 -10.10 20.02 -0.67
C SER A 108 -11.25 20.78 0.01
N LEU A 109 -12.19 20.08 0.65
CA LEU A 109 -13.32 20.63 1.37
C LEU A 109 -13.09 20.67 2.90
N GLY A 110 -11.93 20.18 3.38
CA GLY A 110 -11.56 20.15 4.79
C GLY A 110 -12.03 18.91 5.56
N ASN A 111 -12.62 17.91 4.89
CA ASN A 111 -13.01 16.65 5.51
C ASN A 111 -11.78 15.78 5.82
N THR A 112 -11.80 15.10 6.95
CA THR A 112 -10.67 14.24 7.38
C THR A 112 -10.72 12.89 6.68
N LEU A 113 -9.61 12.51 6.03
CA LEU A 113 -9.44 11.21 5.39
C LEU A 113 -9.03 10.12 6.41
N PRO A 114 -9.17 8.83 6.09
CA PRO A 114 -9.98 8.25 5.01
C PRO A 114 -11.48 8.32 5.29
N TYR A 115 -12.31 8.24 4.24
CA TYR A 115 -13.78 8.27 4.37
C TYR A 115 -14.37 6.97 4.92
N ILE A 116 -13.71 5.85 4.67
CA ILE A 116 -14.16 4.52 5.11
C ILE A 116 -13.60 4.18 6.48
N ASP A 117 -14.32 3.36 7.23
CA ASP A 117 -13.97 2.98 8.60
C ASP A 117 -12.87 1.93 8.67
N GLY A 118 -12.64 1.17 7.60
CA GLY A 118 -11.64 0.11 7.59
C GLY A 118 -11.53 -0.61 6.26
N ILE A 119 -10.55 -1.50 6.19
CA ILE A 119 -10.29 -2.36 5.03
C ILE A 119 -10.00 -3.76 5.55
N LYS A 120 -10.67 -4.77 5.00
CA LYS A 120 -10.30 -6.18 5.18
C LYS A 120 -9.71 -6.73 3.91
N VAL A 121 -8.43 -7.08 3.96
CA VAL A 121 -7.72 -7.75 2.86
C VAL A 121 -7.79 -9.25 3.09
N THR A 122 -8.59 -9.96 2.29
CA THR A 122 -8.76 -11.41 2.41
C THR A 122 -7.80 -12.11 1.46
N GLN A 123 -7.11 -13.14 1.94
CA GLN A 123 -6.26 -13.99 1.14
C GLN A 123 -7.12 -15.11 0.51
N VAL A 124 -7.05 -15.22 -0.82
CA VAL A 124 -7.84 -16.21 -1.58
C VAL A 124 -6.91 -16.95 -2.52
N ASP A 125 -6.94 -18.28 -2.44
CA ASP A 125 -5.97 -19.16 -3.12
C ASP A 125 -6.10 -19.18 -4.65
N SER A 126 -7.26 -18.80 -5.20
CA SER A 126 -7.48 -18.76 -6.64
C SER A 126 -8.33 -17.56 -7.07
N LYS A 127 -8.02 -17.04 -8.27
CA LYS A 127 -8.79 -15.96 -8.91
C LYS A 127 -10.24 -16.36 -9.20
N SER A 128 -10.49 -17.65 -9.47
CA SER A 128 -11.83 -18.19 -9.66
C SER A 128 -12.67 -18.07 -8.39
N THR A 129 -12.11 -18.45 -7.24
CA THR A 129 -12.78 -18.31 -5.94
C THR A 129 -12.98 -16.85 -5.59
N GLU A 130 -11.96 -16.00 -5.82
CA GLU A 130 -12.05 -14.54 -5.59
C GLU A 130 -13.22 -13.95 -6.40
N PHE A 131 -13.34 -14.31 -7.68
CA PHE A 131 -14.41 -13.87 -8.56
C PHE A 131 -15.80 -14.29 -8.06
N LEU A 132 -15.97 -15.55 -7.64
CA LEU A 132 -17.24 -16.02 -7.09
C LEU A 132 -17.60 -15.31 -5.77
N MET A 133 -16.63 -15.09 -4.89
CA MET A 133 -16.83 -14.33 -3.65
C MET A 133 -17.24 -12.89 -3.94
N PHE A 134 -16.60 -12.24 -4.92
CA PHE A 134 -16.99 -10.93 -5.39
C PHE A 134 -18.40 -10.92 -5.97
N MET A 135 -18.78 -11.91 -6.80
CA MET A 135 -20.12 -12.02 -7.36
C MET A 135 -21.21 -12.25 -6.30
N GLN A 136 -20.88 -12.94 -5.21
CA GLN A 136 -21.74 -13.10 -4.03
C GLN A 136 -21.80 -11.84 -3.14
N GLY A 137 -21.00 -10.81 -3.41
CA GLY A 137 -20.92 -9.60 -2.60
C GLY A 137 -20.18 -9.78 -1.28
N LYS A 138 -19.30 -10.80 -1.19
CA LYS A 138 -18.39 -11.01 -0.05
C LYS A 138 -17.08 -10.21 -0.18
N LEU A 139 -16.77 -9.74 -1.39
CA LEU A 139 -15.64 -8.85 -1.68
C LEU A 139 -16.17 -7.65 -2.48
N ASP A 140 -15.69 -6.47 -2.14
CA ASP A 140 -16.05 -5.22 -2.82
C ASP A 140 -15.02 -4.80 -3.87
N PHE A 141 -13.82 -5.38 -3.84
CA PHE A 141 -12.73 -5.07 -4.76
C PHE A 141 -11.95 -6.33 -5.15
N MET A 142 -11.57 -6.41 -6.42
CA MET A 142 -10.63 -7.42 -6.93
C MET A 142 -9.62 -6.81 -7.90
N ASN A 143 -8.39 -7.32 -7.83
CA ASN A 143 -7.33 -6.93 -8.75
C ASN A 143 -7.20 -8.00 -9.86
N GLY A 144 -7.75 -7.72 -11.03
CA GLY A 144 -7.77 -8.66 -12.16
C GLY A 144 -8.98 -9.59 -12.14
N ILE A 145 -9.28 -10.13 -13.32
CA ILE A 145 -10.20 -11.25 -13.52
C ILE A 145 -9.38 -12.36 -14.19
N ASP A 146 -9.61 -13.61 -13.80
CA ASP A 146 -9.01 -14.73 -14.52
C ASP A 146 -9.46 -14.74 -16.00
N ALA A 147 -8.59 -15.20 -16.89
CA ALA A 147 -8.88 -15.27 -18.31
C ALA A 147 -10.14 -16.11 -18.60
N SER A 148 -10.40 -17.16 -17.81
CA SER A 148 -11.57 -18.04 -18.00
C SER A 148 -12.91 -17.33 -17.77
N PHE A 149 -12.94 -16.29 -16.93
CA PHE A 149 -14.15 -15.51 -16.66
C PHE A 149 -14.22 -14.23 -17.49
N LYS A 150 -13.15 -13.86 -18.20
CA LYS A 150 -13.11 -12.65 -19.00
C LYS A 150 -14.21 -12.62 -20.06
N ASP A 151 -14.39 -13.71 -20.80
CA ASP A 151 -15.45 -13.82 -21.83
C ASP A 151 -16.86 -13.93 -21.21
N GLN A 152 -16.96 -14.28 -19.93
CA GLN A 152 -18.23 -14.32 -19.22
C GLN A 152 -18.67 -12.92 -18.79
N VAL A 153 -17.73 -12.09 -18.34
CA VAL A 153 -18.00 -10.77 -17.74
C VAL A 153 -17.89 -9.62 -18.74
N MET A 154 -17.05 -9.80 -19.77
CA MET A 154 -16.72 -8.76 -20.73
C MET A 154 -17.16 -9.14 -22.15
N ASN A 155 -17.52 -8.12 -22.92
CA ASN A 155 -17.67 -8.20 -24.36
C ASN A 155 -16.28 -8.21 -25.03
N LYS A 156 -16.22 -8.62 -26.31
CA LYS A 156 -14.97 -8.66 -27.08
C LYS A 156 -14.33 -7.26 -27.28
N ASP A 157 -15.13 -6.20 -27.21
CA ASP A 157 -14.68 -4.80 -27.22
C ASP A 157 -14.11 -4.34 -25.87
N GLY A 158 -14.11 -5.23 -24.87
CA GLY A 158 -13.65 -5.00 -23.51
C GLY A 158 -14.64 -4.27 -22.62
N SER A 159 -15.85 -3.93 -23.05
CA SER A 159 -16.91 -3.41 -22.17
C SER A 159 -17.46 -4.51 -21.24
N LEU A 160 -18.06 -4.14 -20.11
CA LEU A 160 -18.80 -5.11 -19.29
C LEU A 160 -20.08 -5.53 -20.02
N LYS A 161 -20.49 -6.80 -19.90
CA LYS A 161 -21.81 -7.21 -20.37
C LYS A 161 -22.91 -6.51 -19.57
N ALA A 162 -24.06 -6.29 -20.22
CA ALA A 162 -25.18 -5.52 -19.65
C ALA A 162 -25.58 -5.99 -18.23
N GLU A 163 -25.56 -7.29 -17.98
CA GLU A 163 -25.90 -7.89 -16.67
C GLU A 163 -24.97 -7.49 -15.51
N TYR A 164 -23.76 -7.01 -15.80
CA TYR A 164 -22.78 -6.55 -14.80
C TYR A 164 -22.66 -5.02 -14.71
N GLN A 165 -23.11 -4.27 -15.72
CA GLN A 165 -22.91 -2.81 -15.80
C GLN A 165 -23.51 -2.06 -14.61
N GLU A 166 -24.64 -2.52 -14.08
CA GLU A 166 -25.31 -1.89 -12.93
C GLU A 166 -24.74 -2.32 -11.57
N LYS A 167 -23.97 -3.42 -11.53
CA LYS A 167 -23.49 -4.05 -10.28
C LYS A 167 -22.01 -3.84 -10.03
N VAL A 168 -21.27 -3.48 -11.07
CA VAL A 168 -19.81 -3.59 -11.13
C VAL A 168 -19.24 -2.39 -11.87
N GLU A 169 -18.29 -1.71 -11.24
CA GLU A 169 -17.48 -0.69 -11.89
C GLU A 169 -16.16 -1.31 -12.37
N LEU A 170 -15.91 -1.23 -13.68
CA LEU A 170 -14.67 -1.70 -14.30
C LEU A 170 -13.73 -0.51 -14.57
N LYS A 171 -12.58 -0.48 -13.90
CA LYS A 171 -11.49 0.46 -14.18
C LYS A 171 -10.43 -0.23 -15.04
N LYS A 172 -10.30 0.24 -16.29
CA LYS A 172 -9.34 -0.30 -17.28
C LYS A 172 -8.03 0.47 -17.21
N LYS A 173 -6.91 -0.25 -17.08
CA LYS A 173 -5.56 0.31 -17.34
C LYS A 173 -4.93 -0.32 -18.60
N SER A 174 -5.16 -1.62 -18.83
CA SER A 174 -4.91 -2.36 -20.08
C SER A 174 -5.78 -3.64 -20.13
N LEU A 175 -5.86 -4.33 -21.28
CA LEU A 175 -6.67 -5.55 -21.46
C LEU A 175 -6.28 -6.73 -20.53
N SER A 176 -5.12 -6.68 -19.89
CA SER A 176 -4.63 -7.67 -18.91
C SER A 176 -4.61 -7.13 -17.47
N GLN A 177 -4.88 -5.85 -17.25
CA GLN A 177 -4.90 -5.19 -15.94
C GLN A 177 -6.20 -4.42 -15.75
N CYS A 178 -7.28 -5.19 -15.63
CA CYS A 178 -8.63 -4.70 -15.32
C CYS A 178 -8.87 -4.79 -13.81
N ARG A 179 -9.26 -3.69 -13.17
CA ARG A 179 -9.66 -3.66 -11.76
C ARG A 179 -11.17 -3.53 -11.68
N ILE A 180 -11.76 -4.27 -10.76
CA ILE A 180 -13.20 -4.27 -10.58
C ILE A 180 -13.55 -3.92 -9.13
N SER A 181 -14.53 -3.04 -8.96
CA SER A 181 -15.11 -2.69 -7.66
C SER A 181 -16.65 -2.71 -7.69
N ARG A 182 -17.26 -2.95 -6.53
CA ARG A 182 -18.69 -2.69 -6.30
C ARG A 182 -18.88 -1.28 -5.77
N PHE A 183 -20.00 -0.66 -6.13
CA PHE A 183 -20.45 0.61 -5.55
C PHE A 183 -21.91 0.48 -5.09
N PRO A 184 -22.29 1.03 -3.93
CA PRO A 184 -21.42 1.60 -2.89
C PRO A 184 -20.56 0.52 -2.20
N PHE A 185 -19.37 0.91 -1.71
CA PHE A 185 -18.58 0.06 -0.82
C PHE A 185 -19.36 -0.15 0.48
N LYS A 186 -19.50 -1.40 0.91
CA LYS A 186 -20.10 -1.73 2.21
C LYS A 186 -19.11 -1.58 3.34
#